data_AF-A0A8A0RTF1-F1
#
_entry.id   AF-A0A8A0RTF1-F1
#
_cell.length_a   1.000
_cell.length_b   1.000
_cell.length_c   1.000
_cell.angle_alpha   90.00
_cell.angle_beta   90.00
_cell.angle_gamma   90.00
#
_symmetry.space_group_name_H-M   'P 1'
#
loop_
_entity.id
_entity.type
_entity.pdbx_description
1 polymer ?
#
loop_
_entity_poly.entity_id
_entity_poly.type
_entity_poly.pdbx_seq_one_letter_code
_entity_poly.pdbx_strand_id
1 'polypeptide(L)'
;MSEEFFHNMAKTYIENWPSLLFNESIATAILRLNNKEVNSLIETNIYTIEQTGKAPSEETISIIRQLEDKLTGYISRFPRGAFVKLGSRSPKDSYIGCKEGFCCREGHKAIKLFNDSERIHDDLLTARHYGYQPHIAVREWIDIPEWAEFRGFIKNRKLIGLSQYNYLNMEAYPEIIQNADSIEWAIRRKVERIAGLLPFPDIVADFCYKVRVRGNEWINEVILIELNPFDFLTDPCLFNWNLDDFKTFQFRYISEKREVVCRG
;
A
#
# COMPACT_ATOMS: atom_id res chain seq x y z
N MET A 1 13.92 -8.58 -14.29
CA MET A 1 13.15 -9.43 -13.36
C MET A 1 12.80 -10.72 -14.09
N SER A 2 12.81 -11.89 -13.46
CA SER A 2 12.33 -13.13 -14.12
C SER A 2 10.81 -13.25 -13.98
N GLU A 3 10.19 -14.01 -14.87
CA GLU A 3 8.74 -14.30 -14.82
C GLU A 3 8.35 -15.01 -13.51
N GLU A 4 9.16 -16.00 -13.08
CA GLU A 4 8.96 -16.67 -11.79
C GLU A 4 9.00 -15.69 -10.61
N PHE A 5 9.98 -14.78 -10.61
CA PHE A 5 10.09 -13.77 -9.56
C PHE A 5 8.89 -12.83 -9.56
N PHE A 6 8.45 -12.37 -10.74
CA PHE A 6 7.25 -11.53 -10.87
C PHE A 6 6.01 -12.24 -10.29
N HIS A 7 5.76 -13.50 -10.66
CA HIS A 7 4.61 -14.25 -10.14
C HIS A 7 4.70 -14.53 -8.65
N ASN A 8 5.90 -14.67 -8.10
CA ASN A 8 6.08 -14.75 -6.67
C ASN A 8 5.76 -13.42 -5.98
N MET A 9 6.20 -12.28 -6.50
CA MET A 9 5.80 -10.97 -5.96
C MET A 9 4.30 -10.73 -6.08
N ALA A 10 3.67 -11.13 -7.17
CA ALA A 10 2.24 -10.91 -7.41
C ALA A 10 1.35 -11.54 -6.31
N LYS A 11 1.82 -12.56 -5.59
CA LYS A 11 1.11 -13.14 -4.43
C LYS A 11 0.94 -12.15 -3.28
N THR A 12 1.68 -11.04 -3.24
CA THR A 12 1.47 -9.95 -2.27
C THR A 12 0.51 -8.87 -2.77
N TYR A 13 0.07 -8.93 -4.03
CA TYR A 13 -0.90 -7.98 -4.57
C TYR A 13 -2.28 -8.23 -3.97
N ILE A 14 -3.03 -7.16 -3.72
CA ILE A 14 -4.28 -7.20 -2.93
C ILE A 14 -5.29 -8.22 -3.48
N GLU A 15 -5.45 -8.31 -4.80
CA GLU A 15 -6.37 -9.27 -5.45
C GLU A 15 -6.01 -10.74 -5.20
N ASN A 16 -4.77 -11.03 -4.82
CA ASN A 16 -4.27 -12.37 -4.55
C ASN A 16 -4.21 -12.70 -3.05
N TRP A 17 -4.66 -11.78 -2.19
CA TRP A 17 -4.72 -12.04 -0.75
C TRP A 17 -5.76 -13.10 -0.41
N PRO A 18 -5.49 -13.99 0.56
CA PRO A 18 -6.52 -14.88 1.09
C PRO A 18 -7.72 -14.08 1.62
N SER A 19 -8.93 -14.54 1.32
CA SER A 19 -10.18 -13.80 1.60
C SER A 19 -10.33 -13.37 3.07
N LEU A 20 -9.92 -14.24 4.01
CA LEU A 20 -9.97 -13.93 5.45
C LEU A 20 -9.05 -12.77 5.85
N LEU A 21 -8.02 -12.47 5.06
CA LEU A 21 -7.09 -11.37 5.35
C LEU A 21 -7.75 -9.99 5.10
N PHE A 22 -8.78 -9.91 4.27
CA PHE A 22 -9.54 -8.68 4.08
C PHE A 22 -10.26 -8.23 5.36
N ASN A 23 -10.66 -9.16 6.23
CA ASN A 23 -11.25 -8.85 7.54
C ASN A 23 -10.27 -8.16 8.50
N GLU A 24 -8.98 -8.24 8.18
CA GLU A 24 -7.89 -7.68 8.98
C GLU A 24 -7.36 -6.38 8.39
N SER A 25 -7.93 -5.91 7.28
CA SER A 25 -7.49 -4.78 6.48
C SER A 25 -8.58 -3.70 6.36
N ILE A 26 -8.26 -2.63 5.65
CA ILE A 26 -9.23 -1.60 5.24
C ILE A 26 -10.28 -2.23 4.34
N ALA A 27 -11.56 -1.89 4.54
CA ALA A 27 -12.66 -2.35 3.69
C ALA A 27 -12.34 -2.03 2.21
N THR A 28 -12.40 -3.06 1.36
CA THR A 28 -11.87 -2.99 -0.01
C THR A 28 -12.86 -3.61 -0.99
N ALA A 29 -13.10 -2.92 -2.12
CA ALA A 29 -13.76 -3.46 -3.28
C ALA A 29 -12.75 -3.60 -4.43
N ILE A 30 -12.81 -4.71 -5.16
CA ILE A 30 -11.84 -5.06 -6.20
C ILE A 30 -12.50 -4.96 -7.58
N LEU A 31 -11.93 -4.14 -8.46
CA LEU A 31 -12.33 -4.03 -9.86
C LEU A 31 -11.26 -4.68 -10.75
N ARG A 32 -11.64 -5.72 -11.49
CA ARG A 32 -10.76 -6.39 -12.46
C ARG A 32 -10.69 -5.60 -13.76
N LEU A 33 -9.47 -5.31 -14.23
CA LEU A 33 -9.26 -4.63 -15.51
C LEU A 33 -9.19 -5.64 -16.65
N ASN A 34 -9.77 -5.30 -17.80
CA ASN A 34 -9.55 -6.05 -19.04
C ASN A 34 -8.38 -5.45 -19.85
N ASN A 35 -7.90 -6.18 -20.86
CA ASN A 35 -6.74 -5.77 -21.65
C ASN A 35 -6.91 -4.41 -22.35
N LYS A 36 -8.14 -4.07 -22.78
CA LYS A 36 -8.41 -2.75 -23.38
C LYS A 36 -8.28 -1.65 -22.33
N GLU A 37 -8.84 -1.83 -21.14
CA GLU A 37 -8.71 -0.87 -20.03
C GLU A 37 -7.24 -0.69 -19.59
N VAL A 38 -6.47 -1.78 -19.51
CA VAL A 38 -5.03 -1.72 -19.20
C VAL A 38 -4.27 -0.91 -20.26
N ASN A 39 -4.48 -1.23 -21.55
CA ASN A 39 -3.81 -0.51 -22.63
C ASN A 39 -4.24 0.97 -22.66
N SER A 40 -5.52 1.26 -22.46
CA SER A 40 -6.01 2.63 -22.43
C SER A 40 -5.41 3.43 -21.27
N LEU A 41 -5.28 2.85 -20.07
CA LEU A 41 -4.61 3.52 -18.95
C LEU A 41 -3.13 3.81 -19.24
N ILE A 42 -2.42 2.89 -19.91
CA ILE A 42 -1.04 3.12 -20.35
C ILE A 42 -1.00 4.27 -21.37
N GLU A 43 -1.87 4.25 -22.37
CA GLU A 43 -1.92 5.27 -23.44
C GLU A 43 -2.30 6.66 -22.95
N THR A 44 -3.16 6.77 -21.92
CA THR A 44 -3.57 8.06 -21.35
C THR A 44 -2.66 8.58 -20.25
N ASN A 45 -1.70 7.79 -19.80
CA ASN A 45 -0.73 8.24 -18.81
C ASN A 45 0.24 9.25 -19.42
N ILE A 46 0.58 10.30 -18.66
CA ILE A 46 1.39 11.44 -19.10
C ILE A 46 2.77 11.00 -19.60
N TYR A 47 3.36 9.98 -19.00
CA TYR A 47 4.67 9.46 -19.39
C TYR A 47 4.63 8.83 -20.79
N THR A 48 3.58 8.11 -21.16
CA THR A 48 3.40 7.60 -22.53
C THR A 48 3.21 8.76 -23.53
N ILE A 49 2.40 9.75 -23.16
CA ILE A 49 2.11 10.89 -24.04
C ILE A 49 3.40 11.69 -24.30
N GLU A 50 4.18 11.97 -23.26
CA GLU A 50 5.46 12.67 -23.37
C GLU A 50 6.49 11.89 -24.18
N GLN A 51 6.60 10.58 -23.95
CA GLN A 51 7.56 9.73 -24.68
C GLN A 51 7.21 9.56 -26.17
N THR A 52 5.92 9.47 -26.50
CA THR A 52 5.47 9.17 -27.87
C THR A 52 5.09 10.40 -28.67
N GLY A 53 4.76 11.52 -28.01
CA GLY A 53 4.20 12.73 -28.62
C GLY A 53 2.79 12.52 -29.20
N LYS A 54 2.11 11.42 -28.86
CA LYS A 54 0.80 11.06 -29.42
C LYS A 54 -0.32 11.31 -28.42
N ALA A 55 -1.35 12.02 -28.87
CA ALA A 55 -2.59 12.13 -28.11
C ALA A 55 -3.35 10.78 -28.12
N PRO A 56 -4.04 10.42 -27.03
CA PRO A 56 -4.90 9.25 -26.99
C PRO A 56 -6.00 9.29 -28.06
N SER A 57 -6.35 8.12 -28.62
CA SER A 57 -7.42 8.01 -29.61
C SER A 57 -8.81 8.26 -29.00
N GLU A 58 -9.81 8.55 -29.83
CA GLU A 58 -11.20 8.67 -29.37
C GLU A 58 -11.73 7.37 -28.74
N GLU A 59 -11.31 6.20 -29.25
CA GLU A 59 -11.65 4.90 -28.65
C GLU A 59 -11.05 4.79 -27.25
N THR A 60 -9.76 5.13 -27.11
CA THR A 60 -9.04 5.14 -25.82
C THR A 60 -9.75 6.04 -24.80
N ILE A 61 -10.11 7.27 -25.21
CA ILE A 61 -10.84 8.22 -24.36
C ILE A 61 -12.20 7.66 -23.95
N SER A 62 -12.92 7.00 -24.86
CA SER A 62 -14.22 6.38 -24.57
C SER A 62 -14.11 5.24 -23.55
N ILE A 63 -13.08 4.40 -23.66
CA ILE A 63 -12.78 3.32 -22.71
C ILE A 63 -12.48 3.90 -21.32
N ILE A 64 -11.67 4.96 -21.25
CA ILE A 64 -11.35 5.62 -19.98
C ILE A 64 -12.60 6.22 -19.33
N ARG A 65 -13.48 6.90 -20.08
CA ARG A 65 -14.74 7.42 -19.53
C ARG A 65 -15.63 6.31 -18.95
N GLN A 66 -15.74 5.18 -19.65
CA GLN A 66 -16.47 4.03 -19.12
C GLN A 66 -15.83 3.46 -17.85
N LEU A 67 -14.50 3.49 -17.75
CA LEU A 67 -13.78 3.08 -16.55
C LEU A 67 -13.99 4.07 -15.39
N GLU A 68 -14.04 5.38 -15.66
CA GLU A 68 -14.41 6.41 -14.68
C GLU A 68 -15.82 6.15 -14.09
N ASP A 69 -16.79 5.83 -14.94
CA ASP A 69 -18.15 5.50 -14.50
C ASP A 69 -18.18 4.23 -13.64
N LYS A 70 -17.47 3.17 -14.06
CA LYS A 70 -17.32 1.95 -13.27
C LYS A 70 -16.71 2.25 -11.90
N LEU A 71 -15.61 2.99 -11.85
CA LEU A 71 -14.94 3.34 -10.61
C LEU A 71 -15.82 4.19 -9.70
N THR A 72 -16.60 5.12 -10.26
CA THR A 72 -17.59 5.91 -9.50
C THR A 72 -18.59 4.99 -8.78
N GLY A 73 -19.07 3.94 -9.43
CA GLY A 73 -19.95 2.93 -8.82
C GLY A 73 -19.29 2.08 -7.72
N TYR A 74 -17.96 1.91 -7.73
CA TYR A 74 -17.23 1.24 -6.65
C TYR A 74 -16.95 2.21 -5.49
N ILE A 75 -16.55 3.45 -5.79
CA ILE A 75 -16.25 4.48 -4.80
C ILE A 75 -17.49 4.85 -3.98
N SER A 76 -18.68 4.89 -4.61
CA SER A 76 -19.94 5.23 -3.94
C SER A 76 -20.34 4.25 -2.82
N ARG A 77 -19.73 3.06 -2.76
CA ARG A 77 -19.90 2.10 -1.65
C ARG A 77 -19.27 2.58 -0.34
N PHE A 78 -18.40 3.59 -0.41
CA PHE A 78 -17.66 4.14 0.72
C PHE A 78 -18.05 5.61 0.93
N PRO A 79 -18.98 5.91 1.86
CA PRO A 79 -19.53 7.26 2.03
C PRO A 79 -18.49 8.35 2.36
N ARG A 80 -17.38 7.96 2.99
CA ARG A 80 -16.26 8.85 3.32
C ARG A 80 -15.32 9.12 2.13
N GLY A 81 -15.60 8.52 0.97
CA GLY A 81 -14.68 8.46 -0.17
C GLY A 81 -13.80 7.22 -0.10
N ALA A 82 -12.90 7.09 -1.07
CA ALA A 82 -12.02 5.95 -1.21
C ALA A 82 -10.59 6.34 -1.58
N PHE A 83 -9.63 5.56 -1.13
CA PHE A 83 -8.28 5.53 -1.68
C PHE A 83 -8.22 4.49 -2.80
N VAL A 84 -7.77 4.89 -4.00
CA VAL A 84 -7.74 4.02 -5.18
C VAL A 84 -6.30 3.73 -5.55
N LYS A 85 -5.96 2.44 -5.68
CA LYS A 85 -4.61 1.97 -6.06
C LYS A 85 -4.70 0.75 -6.97
N LEU A 86 -3.61 0.41 -7.64
CA LEU A 86 -3.47 -0.93 -8.22
C LEU A 86 -3.28 -1.95 -7.09
N GLY A 87 -3.51 -3.22 -7.39
CA GLY A 87 -3.18 -4.34 -6.51
C GLY A 87 -1.76 -4.32 -5.96
N SER A 88 -0.82 -3.87 -6.79
CA SER A 88 0.62 -3.84 -6.57
C SER A 88 1.11 -2.58 -5.85
N ARG A 89 0.77 -1.38 -6.34
CA ARG A 89 1.28 -0.11 -5.82
C ARG A 89 0.23 0.99 -5.83
N SER A 90 0.48 1.96 -4.96
CA SER A 90 -0.30 3.20 -4.83
C SER A 90 0.29 4.33 -5.67
N PRO A 91 -0.54 5.25 -6.22
CA PRO A 91 -0.08 6.40 -7.02
C PRO A 91 0.48 7.53 -6.14
N LYS A 92 1.26 7.22 -5.10
CA LYS A 92 1.73 8.20 -4.10
C LYS A 92 2.66 9.29 -4.68
N ASP A 93 3.15 9.08 -5.90
CA ASP A 93 3.97 10.01 -6.70
C ASP A 93 3.14 10.94 -7.59
N SER A 94 1.82 10.75 -7.67
CA SER A 94 0.91 11.63 -8.41
C SER A 94 1.02 13.08 -7.92
N TYR A 95 1.30 14.01 -8.84
CA TYR A 95 1.32 15.44 -8.55
C TYR A 95 -0.05 15.93 -8.09
N ILE A 96 -1.13 15.49 -8.77
CA ILE A 96 -2.51 15.81 -8.42
C ILE A 96 -2.82 15.31 -7.01
N GLY A 97 -2.40 14.09 -6.68
CA GLY A 97 -2.57 13.52 -5.34
C GLY A 97 -1.86 14.31 -4.25
N CYS A 98 -0.62 14.72 -4.48
CA CYS A 98 0.15 15.55 -3.55
C CYS A 98 -0.47 16.94 -3.34
N LYS A 99 -1.12 17.52 -4.38
CA LYS A 99 -1.71 18.85 -4.32
C LYS A 99 -3.14 18.86 -3.77
N GLU A 100 -3.95 17.88 -4.13
CA GLU A 100 -5.40 17.84 -3.88
C GLU A 100 -5.84 16.71 -2.93
N GLY A 101 -4.88 15.94 -2.43
CA GLY A 101 -5.10 14.77 -1.58
C GLY A 101 -5.57 13.55 -2.36
N PHE A 102 -5.39 12.36 -1.76
CA PHE A 102 -5.66 11.08 -2.41
C PHE A 102 -7.07 10.52 -2.22
N CYS A 103 -7.93 11.20 -1.44
CA CYS A 103 -9.32 10.78 -1.25
C CYS A 103 -10.13 11.04 -2.53
N CYS A 104 -10.64 9.97 -3.13
CA CYS A 104 -11.47 9.98 -4.33
C CYS A 104 -12.95 9.89 -3.96
N ARG A 105 -13.77 10.76 -4.55
CA ARG A 105 -15.25 10.73 -4.44
C ARG A 105 -15.95 10.30 -5.73
N GLU A 106 -15.21 10.29 -6.83
CA GLU A 106 -15.66 9.93 -8.17
C GLU A 106 -14.50 9.28 -8.94
N GLY A 107 -14.82 8.48 -9.95
CA GLY A 107 -13.83 7.75 -10.73
C GLY A 107 -12.90 8.65 -11.54
N HIS A 108 -13.38 9.83 -11.96
CA HIS A 108 -12.57 10.81 -12.67
C HIS A 108 -11.31 11.23 -11.90
N LYS A 109 -11.44 11.50 -10.59
CA LYS A 109 -10.28 11.80 -9.74
C LYS A 109 -9.32 10.61 -9.67
N ALA A 110 -9.83 9.39 -9.53
CA ALA A 110 -8.99 8.19 -9.48
C ALA A 110 -8.19 7.98 -10.77
N ILE A 111 -8.82 8.17 -11.93
CA ILE A 111 -8.15 8.09 -13.24
C ILE A 111 -7.09 9.19 -13.39
N LYS A 112 -7.37 10.41 -12.94
CA LYS A 112 -6.37 11.50 -12.92
C LYS A 112 -5.11 11.11 -12.13
N LEU A 113 -5.27 10.55 -10.93
CA LEU A 113 -4.16 10.07 -10.10
C LEU A 113 -3.35 8.94 -10.78
N PHE A 114 -4.01 8.11 -11.58
CA PHE A 114 -3.34 7.03 -12.31
C PHE A 114 -2.61 7.56 -13.54
N ASN A 115 -3.16 8.58 -14.21
CA ASN A 115 -2.58 9.14 -15.42
C ASN A 115 -1.33 10.00 -15.16
N ASP A 116 -1.12 10.51 -13.96
CA ASP A 116 0.06 11.32 -13.62
C ASP A 116 1.04 10.61 -12.66
N SER A 117 0.87 9.30 -12.43
CA SER A 117 1.76 8.48 -11.63
C SER A 117 2.68 7.63 -12.51
N GLU A 118 3.99 7.77 -12.32
CA GLU A 118 5.03 6.92 -12.92
C GLU A 118 4.93 5.49 -12.38
N ARG A 119 4.69 5.37 -11.06
CA ARG A 119 4.58 4.07 -10.39
C ARG A 119 3.45 3.22 -10.97
N ILE A 120 2.29 3.84 -11.22
CA ILE A 120 1.16 3.15 -11.85
C ILE A 120 1.49 2.79 -13.30
N HIS A 121 2.10 3.71 -14.06
CA HIS A 121 2.52 3.46 -15.44
C HIS A 121 3.45 2.24 -15.55
N ASP A 122 4.50 2.20 -14.74
CA ASP A 122 5.47 1.10 -14.68
C ASP A 122 4.81 -0.24 -14.35
N ASP A 123 3.86 -0.25 -13.41
CA ASP A 123 3.14 -1.48 -13.03
C ASP A 123 2.23 -1.97 -14.15
N LEU A 124 1.55 -1.08 -14.87
CA LEU A 124 0.72 -1.47 -16.00
C LEU A 124 1.56 -2.02 -17.17
N LEU A 125 2.70 -1.38 -17.46
CA LEU A 125 3.66 -1.90 -18.44
C LEU A 125 4.21 -3.27 -18.04
N THR A 126 4.59 -3.42 -16.78
CA THR A 126 5.09 -4.68 -16.22
C THR A 126 4.02 -5.77 -16.29
N ALA A 127 2.79 -5.46 -15.89
CA ALA A 127 1.68 -6.40 -15.96
C ALA A 127 1.42 -6.84 -17.41
N ARG A 128 1.41 -5.90 -18.36
CA ARG A 128 1.28 -6.21 -19.79
C ARG A 128 2.41 -7.10 -20.30
N HIS A 129 3.65 -6.83 -19.90
CA HIS A 129 4.82 -7.59 -20.31
C HIS A 129 4.75 -9.07 -19.87
N TYR A 130 4.31 -9.32 -18.63
CA TYR A 130 4.18 -10.68 -18.08
C TYR A 130 2.79 -11.30 -18.30
N GLY A 131 1.91 -10.68 -19.11
CA GLY A 131 0.54 -11.17 -19.31
C GLY A 131 -0.29 -11.25 -18.03
N TYR A 132 0.06 -10.47 -17.00
CA TYR A 132 -0.67 -10.38 -15.75
C TYR A 132 -1.87 -9.45 -15.92
N GLN A 133 -3.00 -9.83 -15.32
CA GLN A 133 -4.21 -9.02 -15.35
C GLN A 133 -4.35 -8.23 -14.06
N PRO A 134 -4.02 -6.92 -14.05
CA PRO A 134 -4.05 -6.12 -12.84
C PRO A 134 -5.49 -5.82 -12.41
N HIS A 135 -5.65 -5.58 -11.12
CA HIS A 135 -6.89 -5.10 -10.53
C HIS A 135 -6.70 -3.70 -9.93
N ILE A 136 -7.79 -2.95 -9.85
CA ILE A 136 -7.89 -1.73 -9.06
C ILE A 136 -8.51 -2.10 -7.71
N ALA A 137 -7.82 -1.77 -6.63
CA ALA A 137 -8.34 -1.82 -5.28
C ALA A 137 -8.92 -0.46 -4.90
N VAL A 138 -10.23 -0.42 -4.66
CA VAL A 138 -10.96 0.74 -4.13
C VAL A 138 -11.17 0.52 -2.64
N ARG A 139 -10.41 1.22 -1.81
CA ARG A 139 -10.37 1.02 -0.36
C ARG A 139 -11.09 2.17 0.33
N GLU A 140 -11.87 1.89 1.37
CA GLU A 140 -12.51 2.94 2.17
C GLU A 140 -11.48 3.97 2.63
N TRP A 141 -11.79 5.26 2.46
CA TRP A 141 -10.93 6.31 2.97
C TRP A 141 -10.90 6.28 4.50
N ILE A 142 -9.70 6.19 5.05
CA ILE A 142 -9.44 6.38 6.48
C ILE A 142 -8.31 7.39 6.64
N ASP A 143 -8.44 8.27 7.64
CA ASP A 143 -7.38 9.19 8.00
C ASP A 143 -6.35 8.44 8.85
N ILE A 144 -5.12 8.40 8.37
CA ILE A 144 -3.98 7.78 9.04
C ILE A 144 -3.00 8.91 9.39
N PRO A 145 -2.82 9.25 10.68
CA PRO A 145 -1.77 10.19 11.09
C PRO A 145 -0.39 9.68 10.64
N GLU A 146 0.53 10.59 10.27
CA GLU A 146 1.84 10.22 9.74
C GLU A 146 2.65 9.32 10.68
N TRP A 147 2.49 9.48 11.99
CA TRP A 147 3.17 8.67 13.01
C TRP A 147 2.63 7.24 13.11
N ALA A 148 1.39 7.00 12.65
CA ALA A 148 0.62 5.81 12.97
C ALA A 148 0.88 4.64 12.02
N GLU A 149 1.67 4.83 10.97
CA GLU A 149 2.04 3.79 10.01
C GLU A 149 3.38 3.13 10.38
N PHE A 150 3.41 1.80 10.36
CA PHE A 150 4.57 1.00 10.70
C PHE A 150 4.80 -0.11 9.68
N ARG A 151 6.07 -0.34 9.32
CA ARG A 151 6.50 -1.47 8.50
C ARG A 151 6.99 -2.61 9.37
N GLY A 152 6.32 -3.75 9.32
CA GLY A 152 6.68 -4.97 10.02
C GLY A 152 7.40 -5.96 9.10
N PHE A 153 8.54 -6.47 9.56
CA PHE A 153 9.32 -7.53 8.92
C PHE A 153 8.96 -8.85 9.60
N ILE A 154 8.33 -9.75 8.84
CA ILE A 154 7.85 -11.03 9.32
C ILE A 154 8.72 -12.12 8.70
N LYS A 155 9.31 -12.97 9.54
CA LYS A 155 10.16 -14.08 9.13
C LYS A 155 9.75 -15.32 9.88
N ASN A 156 9.63 -16.45 9.19
CA ASN A 156 9.09 -17.69 9.75
C ASN A 156 7.76 -17.46 10.49
N ARG A 157 6.88 -16.63 9.91
CA ARG A 157 5.58 -16.22 10.45
C ARG A 157 5.63 -15.50 11.81
N LYS A 158 6.77 -14.92 12.18
CA LYS A 158 6.96 -14.13 13.41
C LYS A 158 7.44 -12.73 13.08
N LEU A 159 6.95 -11.74 13.83
CA LEU A 159 7.45 -10.37 13.74
C LEU A 159 8.89 -10.32 14.28
N ILE A 160 9.84 -10.00 13.41
CA ILE A 160 11.28 -9.91 13.73
C ILE A 160 11.85 -8.50 13.51
N GLY A 161 11.07 -7.59 12.96
CA GLY A 161 11.48 -6.20 12.78
C GLY A 161 10.24 -5.32 12.70
N LEU A 162 10.32 -4.12 13.25
CA LEU A 162 9.28 -3.10 13.19
C LEU A 162 9.95 -1.75 12.97
N SER A 163 9.48 -0.98 11.99
CA SER A 163 9.99 0.36 11.70
C SER A 163 8.86 1.37 11.70
N GLN A 164 9.10 2.57 12.24
CA GLN A 164 8.37 3.77 11.85
C GLN A 164 8.39 3.88 10.32
N TYR A 165 7.22 4.07 9.69
CA TYR A 165 7.11 4.11 8.23
C TYR A 165 7.52 5.48 7.66
N ASN A 166 7.11 6.59 8.27
CA ASN A 166 7.53 7.92 7.82
C ASN A 166 8.91 8.27 8.38
N TYR A 167 9.97 7.83 7.70
CA TYR A 167 11.34 7.93 8.20
C TYR A 167 12.22 8.95 7.45
N LEU A 168 11.86 9.31 6.21
CA LEU A 168 12.72 10.11 5.32
C LEU A 168 13.07 11.50 5.88
N ASN A 169 12.15 12.11 6.64
CA ASN A 169 12.35 13.42 7.25
C ASN A 169 13.07 13.37 8.60
N MET A 170 13.42 12.18 9.10
CA MET A 170 14.01 11.98 10.43
C MET A 170 13.19 12.68 11.53
N GLU A 171 11.86 12.63 11.41
CA GLU A 171 10.93 13.24 12.34
C GLU A 171 10.67 12.33 13.54
N ALA A 172 10.76 12.92 14.72
CA ALA A 172 10.42 12.27 15.98
C ALA A 172 8.93 12.49 16.28
N TYR A 173 8.21 11.39 16.52
CA TYR A 173 6.81 11.46 16.91
C TYR A 173 6.65 11.11 18.39
N PRO A 174 6.22 12.05 19.26
CA PRO A 174 6.01 11.80 20.67
C PRO A 174 5.06 10.62 20.94
N GLU A 175 4.06 10.42 20.07
CA GLU A 175 3.12 9.31 20.13
C GLU A 175 3.82 7.96 20.06
N ILE A 176 4.82 7.81 19.19
CA ILE A 176 5.61 6.58 19.05
C ILE A 176 6.48 6.40 20.30
N ILE A 177 7.19 7.45 20.71
CA ILE A 177 8.11 7.41 21.85
C ILE A 177 7.39 7.02 23.14
N GLN A 178 6.23 7.61 23.41
CA GLN A 178 5.45 7.38 24.61
C GLN A 178 4.74 6.01 24.63
N ASN A 179 4.41 5.47 23.46
CA ASN A 179 3.59 4.27 23.33
C ASN A 179 4.33 3.07 22.70
N ALA A 180 5.67 3.10 22.66
CA ALA A 180 6.46 2.10 21.94
C ALA A 180 6.13 0.65 22.37
N ASP A 181 6.00 0.40 23.67
CA ASP A 181 5.58 -0.91 24.22
C ASP A 181 4.20 -1.35 23.70
N SER A 182 3.21 -0.45 23.76
CA SER A 182 1.83 -0.72 23.34
C SER A 182 1.71 -0.96 21.84
N ILE A 183 2.44 -0.18 21.04
CA ILE A 183 2.52 -0.32 19.59
C ILE A 183 3.13 -1.67 19.23
N GLU A 184 4.31 -1.97 19.79
CA GLU A 184 5.00 -3.25 19.58
C GLU A 184 4.08 -4.43 19.92
N TRP A 185 3.48 -4.40 21.12
CA TRP A 185 2.60 -5.46 21.58
C TRP A 185 1.40 -5.65 20.66
N ALA A 186 0.71 -4.56 20.28
CA ALA A 186 -0.47 -4.64 19.45
C ALA A 186 -0.16 -5.17 18.04
N ILE A 187 0.95 -4.74 17.43
CA ILE A 187 1.38 -5.21 16.11
C ILE A 187 1.85 -6.66 16.18
N ARG A 188 2.58 -7.06 17.23
CA ARG A 188 2.96 -8.47 17.44
C ARG A 188 1.72 -9.37 17.54
N ARG A 189 0.72 -8.98 18.34
CA ARG A 189 -0.55 -9.70 18.47
C ARG A 189 -1.33 -9.76 17.15
N LYS A 190 -1.29 -8.69 16.35
CA LYS A 190 -1.85 -8.69 14.99
C LYS A 190 -1.15 -9.72 14.11
N VAL A 191 0.18 -9.73 14.09
CA VAL A 191 0.97 -10.69 13.30
C VAL A 191 0.67 -12.13 13.72
N GLU A 192 0.64 -12.42 15.03
CA GLU A 192 0.27 -13.75 15.53
C GLU A 192 -1.10 -14.22 15.04
N ARG A 193 -2.08 -13.31 14.98
CA ARG A 193 -3.44 -13.61 14.49
C ARG A 193 -3.48 -13.87 12.99
N ILE A 194 -2.75 -13.09 12.19
CA ILE A 194 -2.78 -13.22 10.72
C ILE A 194 -1.70 -14.17 10.17
N ALA A 195 -0.77 -14.64 11.00
CA ALA A 195 0.39 -15.43 10.61
C ALA A 195 0.03 -16.62 9.70
N GLY A 196 -1.04 -17.35 10.02
CA GLY A 196 -1.53 -18.48 9.23
C GLY A 196 -2.17 -18.10 7.89
N LEU A 197 -2.61 -16.85 7.75
CA LEU A 197 -3.28 -16.31 6.56
C LEU A 197 -2.29 -15.66 5.57
N LEU A 198 -1.05 -15.38 5.98
CA LEU A 198 -0.06 -14.77 5.10
C LEU A 198 0.32 -15.72 3.95
N PRO A 199 0.48 -15.22 2.70
CA PRO A 199 0.80 -16.05 1.55
C PRO A 199 2.20 -16.69 1.65
N PHE A 200 3.09 -16.12 2.47
CA PHE A 200 4.44 -16.58 2.70
C PHE A 200 4.82 -16.56 4.18
N PRO A 201 5.76 -17.43 4.61
CA PRO A 201 6.32 -17.36 5.96
C PRO A 201 7.17 -16.09 6.18
N ASP A 202 7.82 -15.62 5.12
CA ASP A 202 8.69 -14.44 5.12
C ASP A 202 8.02 -13.37 4.25
N ILE A 203 7.64 -12.26 4.86
CA ILE A 203 6.91 -11.18 4.19
C ILE A 203 7.10 -9.86 4.93
N VAL A 204 6.98 -8.75 4.22
CA VAL A 204 6.90 -7.42 4.83
C VAL A 204 5.44 -6.97 4.81
N ALA A 205 4.97 -6.40 5.91
CA ALA A 205 3.59 -5.94 6.05
C ALA A 205 3.56 -4.53 6.62
N ASP A 206 2.75 -3.66 6.02
CA ASP A 206 2.52 -2.32 6.52
C ASP A 206 1.25 -2.30 7.39
N PHE A 207 1.31 -1.61 8.52
CA PHE A 207 0.26 -1.58 9.52
C PHE A 207 -0.08 -0.15 9.91
N CYS A 208 -1.36 0.11 10.19
CA CYS A 208 -1.82 1.33 10.86
C CYS A 208 -2.16 0.96 12.31
N TYR A 209 -1.51 1.62 13.27
CA TYR A 209 -1.84 1.55 14.68
C TYR A 209 -2.77 2.72 15.04
N LYS A 210 -3.86 2.44 15.75
CA LYS A 210 -4.75 3.48 16.26
C LYS A 210 -5.29 3.08 17.61
N VAL A 211 -5.63 4.08 18.40
CA VAL A 211 -6.29 3.87 19.68
C VAL A 211 -7.74 4.31 19.55
N ARG A 212 -8.67 3.41 19.86
CA ARG A 212 -10.09 3.72 19.95
C ARG A 212 -10.50 3.84 21.41
N VAL A 213 -11.28 4.87 21.72
CA VAL A 213 -11.88 5.05 23.04
C VAL A 213 -13.30 4.51 23.01
N ARG A 214 -13.63 3.57 23.91
CA ARG A 214 -14.98 3.05 24.10
C ARG A 214 -15.38 3.22 25.56
N GLY A 215 -16.11 4.30 25.87
CA GLY A 215 -16.37 4.69 27.25
C GLY A 215 -15.06 5.08 27.94
N ASN A 216 -14.69 4.37 29.00
CA ASN A 216 -13.44 4.59 29.74
C ASN A 216 -12.30 3.64 29.31
N GLU A 217 -12.53 2.79 28.31
CA GLU A 217 -11.52 1.85 27.81
C GLU A 217 -10.78 2.39 26.59
N TRP A 218 -9.46 2.25 26.62
CA TRP A 218 -8.56 2.52 25.50
C TRP A 218 -8.21 1.20 24.82
N ILE A 219 -8.60 1.08 23.56
CA ILE A 219 -8.46 -0.14 22.77
C ILE A 219 -7.41 0.08 21.69
N ASN A 220 -6.31 -0.64 21.77
CA ASN A 220 -5.29 -0.67 20.72
C ASN A 220 -5.80 -1.50 19.55
N GLU A 221 -5.90 -0.87 18.38
CA GLU A 221 -6.35 -1.50 17.14
C GLU A 221 -5.26 -1.40 16.08
N VAL A 222 -5.05 -2.49 15.34
CA VAL A 222 -4.08 -2.56 14.25
C VAL A 222 -4.76 -3.02 12.98
N ILE A 223 -4.67 -2.19 11.94
CA ILE A 223 -5.17 -2.49 10.59
C ILE A 223 -3.99 -2.90 9.71
N LEU A 224 -4.14 -3.99 8.95
CA LEU A 224 -3.20 -4.34 7.89
C LEU A 224 -3.43 -3.40 6.70
N ILE A 225 -2.38 -2.73 6.23
CA ILE A 225 -2.44 -1.81 5.09
C ILE A 225 -1.99 -2.53 3.82
N GLU A 226 -0.80 -3.12 3.83
CA GLU A 226 -0.14 -3.62 2.61
C GLU A 226 0.72 -4.84 2.91
N LEU A 227 0.93 -5.68 1.89
CA LEU A 227 1.87 -6.79 1.92
C LEU A 227 2.90 -6.57 0.82
N ASN A 228 4.17 -6.79 1.14
CA ASN A 228 5.29 -6.64 0.24
C ASN A 228 6.22 -7.87 0.35
N PRO A 229 6.95 -8.23 -0.72
CA PRO A 229 7.95 -9.29 -0.66
C PRO A 229 9.03 -9.02 0.42
N PHE A 230 9.55 -10.09 1.02
CA PHE A 230 10.69 -10.02 1.94
C PHE A 230 12.01 -10.01 1.15
N ASP A 231 12.30 -8.90 0.48
CA ASP A 231 13.52 -8.73 -0.29
C ASP A 231 13.90 -7.26 -0.48
N PHE A 232 15.03 -7.04 -1.16
CA PHE A 232 15.65 -5.74 -1.36
C PHE A 232 14.85 -4.77 -2.26
N LEU A 233 13.79 -5.21 -2.94
CA LEU A 233 12.90 -4.32 -3.70
C LEU A 233 11.89 -3.61 -2.79
N THR A 234 11.67 -4.14 -1.60
CA THR A 234 10.84 -3.49 -0.58
C THR A 234 11.69 -2.48 0.19
N ASP A 235 11.23 -1.24 0.31
CA ASP A 235 11.92 -0.22 1.11
C ASP A 235 12.13 -0.71 2.57
N PRO A 236 13.36 -0.75 3.11
CA PRO A 236 13.60 -1.25 4.45
C PRO A 236 13.24 -0.25 5.56
N CYS A 237 12.81 0.96 5.23
CA CYS A 237 12.62 2.07 6.16
C CYS A 237 13.88 2.31 7.03
N LEU A 238 13.77 2.16 8.35
CA LEU A 238 14.90 2.33 9.29
C LEU A 238 15.81 1.08 9.38
N PHE A 239 15.56 0.05 8.59
CA PHE A 239 16.44 -1.10 8.41
C PHE A 239 17.35 -0.95 7.20
N ASN A 240 18.28 -1.88 7.03
CA ASN A 240 19.13 -1.99 5.87
C ASN A 240 19.29 -3.47 5.49
N TRP A 241 18.78 -3.85 4.32
CA TRP A 241 18.82 -5.24 3.82
C TRP A 241 20.22 -5.85 3.76
N ASN A 242 21.27 -5.04 3.61
CA ASN A 242 22.65 -5.52 3.52
C ASN A 242 23.32 -5.69 4.89
N LEU A 243 22.79 -5.03 5.93
CA LEU A 243 23.43 -4.98 7.25
C LEU A 243 22.62 -5.74 8.33
N ASP A 244 21.30 -5.76 8.21
CA ASP A 244 20.41 -6.36 9.19
C ASP A 244 20.12 -7.83 8.87
N ASP A 245 20.41 -8.72 9.82
CA ASP A 245 20.28 -10.17 9.63
C ASP A 245 18.88 -10.74 9.95
N PHE A 246 18.03 -9.91 10.57
CA PHE A 246 16.67 -10.24 10.98
C PHE A 246 16.59 -11.55 11.80
N LYS A 247 17.58 -11.79 12.68
CA LYS A 247 17.60 -12.96 13.58
C LYS A 247 16.90 -12.72 14.91
N THR A 248 16.97 -11.50 15.44
CA THR A 248 16.32 -11.10 16.68
C THR A 248 15.37 -9.95 16.41
N PHE A 249 14.29 -9.87 17.20
CA PHE A 249 13.34 -8.77 17.07
C PHE A 249 14.03 -7.42 17.29
N GLN A 250 13.67 -6.42 16.48
CA GLN A 250 13.99 -5.02 16.73
C GLN A 250 12.83 -4.10 16.36
N PHE A 251 12.57 -3.09 17.18
CA PHE A 251 11.71 -1.96 16.87
C PHE A 251 12.56 -0.69 16.70
N ARG A 252 12.50 -0.08 15.52
CA ARG A 252 13.20 1.15 15.15
C ARG A 252 12.25 2.32 14.94
N TYR A 253 12.54 3.45 15.58
CA TYR A 253 11.84 4.72 15.43
C TYR A 253 12.76 5.89 15.74
N ILE A 254 12.38 7.11 15.37
CA ILE A 254 13.21 8.30 15.58
C ILE A 254 12.96 8.92 16.97
N SER A 255 14.02 9.17 17.72
CA SER A 255 13.99 9.89 19.00
C SER A 255 13.91 11.40 18.84
N GLU A 256 13.57 12.12 19.92
CA GLU A 256 13.60 13.59 19.97
C GLU A 256 14.95 14.20 19.55
N LYS A 257 16.06 13.45 19.70
CA LYS A 257 17.40 13.87 19.26
C LYS A 257 17.65 13.66 17.75
N ARG A 258 16.64 13.22 17.00
CA ARG A 258 16.72 12.84 15.58
C ARG A 258 17.69 11.70 15.31
N GLU A 259 17.80 10.79 16.27
CA GLU A 259 18.59 9.56 16.17
C GLU A 259 17.66 8.35 16.09
N VAL A 260 18.09 7.33 15.35
CA VAL A 260 17.37 6.05 15.29
C VAL A 260 17.52 5.33 16.64
N VAL A 261 16.39 5.11 17.31
CA VAL A 261 16.29 4.22 18.48
C VAL A 261 16.17 2.80 17.98
N CYS A 262 16.93 1.88 18.56
CA CYS A 262 16.83 0.45 18.31
C CYS A 262 16.47 -0.27 19.61
N ARG A 263 15.22 -0.73 19.73
CA ARG A 263 14.71 -1.50 20.87
C ARG A 263 14.64 -2.99 20.50
N GLY A 264 15.16 -3.89 21.34
CA GLY A 264 15.18 -5.34 21.12
C GLY A 264 14.27 -6.11 22.06
#